data_AF-A0A8T1TTM3-F1
#
_entry.id   AF-A0A8T1TTM3-F1
#
_cell.length_a   1.000
_cell.length_b   1.000
_cell.length_c   1.000
_cell.angle_alpha   90.00
_cell.angle_beta   90.00
_cell.angle_gamma   90.00
#
_symmetry.space_group_name_H-M   'P 1'
#
loop_
_entity.id
_entity.type
_entity.pdbx_description
1 polymer ?
#
loop_
_entity_poly.entity_id
_entity_poly.type
_entity_poly.pdbx_seq_one_letter_code
_entity_poly.pdbx_strand_id
1 'polypeptide(L)'
;MPKLKTQTLVSLKQKLERDVLIGSDRDNLAPSTVAIYVRQLLKLFKSGLDEYSWSHDEFIDRIHYPRMFDDTKFQNEFKVQNSDMISLLRSVYKSKETLILTLNALCKMTKNRFKQIFDYYNRVRKELSKQNKSEKLDNELTPEEEAKYISYDELMAIPVKVKSDIIRQYGNLLISKGDFDVLHKSKRNDYLLFLFEYITRYLNVHYPLRLVWPTVRLEPVEGENYLQGNNLYLNDFKNVRLMGPQVIDIDSSTMQLIKQYLQFLTDPLGQTLAKLLWRVYNGRAGEYDYTSNKTGGFSQMLSRIFVKYNKKLMSMNMIRNIVESNLIQSPQYSTMTNRAKNDLHAKLLHSSYAANISYNKISNRSKDAPLDF
;
A
#
# COMPACT_ATOMS: atom_id res chain seq x y z
N MET A 1 -30.23 41.63 -11.62
CA MET A 1 -28.99 41.15 -12.28
C MET A 1 -28.33 39.88 -11.70
N PRO A 2 -28.58 39.39 -10.47
CA PRO A 2 -28.01 38.12 -9.99
C PRO A 2 -28.55 36.87 -10.72
N LYS A 3 -29.86 36.83 -11.00
CA LYS A 3 -30.54 35.69 -11.64
C LYS A 3 -30.01 35.35 -13.05
N LEU A 4 -29.58 36.35 -13.82
CA LEU A 4 -29.05 36.15 -15.17
C LEU A 4 -27.71 35.41 -15.11
N LYS A 5 -26.76 35.84 -14.26
CA LYS A 5 -25.47 35.16 -14.05
C LYS A 5 -25.64 33.71 -13.53
N THR A 6 -26.67 33.44 -12.73
CA THR A 6 -26.94 32.09 -12.21
C THR A 6 -27.50 31.15 -13.29
N GLN A 7 -28.41 31.62 -14.15
CA GLN A 7 -28.96 30.82 -15.25
C GLN A 7 -27.90 30.46 -16.30
N THR A 8 -26.98 31.38 -16.61
CA THR A 8 -25.92 31.12 -17.59
C THR A 8 -24.97 30.02 -17.10
N LEU A 9 -24.60 30.02 -15.81
CA LEU A 9 -23.69 29.01 -15.24
C LEU A 9 -24.31 27.61 -15.19
N VAL A 10 -25.63 27.53 -14.96
CA VAL A 10 -26.39 26.27 -15.00
C VAL A 10 -26.42 25.70 -16.41
N SER A 11 -26.64 26.54 -17.43
CA SER A 11 -26.62 26.10 -18.83
C SER A 11 -25.24 25.56 -19.25
N LEU A 12 -24.15 26.26 -18.88
CA LEU A 12 -22.80 25.79 -19.18
C LEU A 12 -22.53 24.44 -18.50
N LYS A 13 -22.88 24.31 -17.22
CA LYS A 13 -22.71 23.06 -16.48
C LYS A 13 -23.39 21.88 -17.18
N GLN A 14 -24.63 22.04 -17.64
CA GLN A 14 -25.38 21.00 -18.36
C GLN A 14 -24.71 20.64 -19.70
N LYS A 15 -24.22 21.63 -20.45
CA LYS A 15 -23.46 21.39 -21.69
C LYS A 15 -22.19 20.57 -21.41
N LEU A 16 -21.41 20.96 -20.39
CA LEU A 16 -20.20 20.25 -20.00
C LEU A 16 -20.47 18.81 -19.52
N GLU A 17 -21.52 18.60 -18.72
CA GLU A 17 -21.94 17.27 -18.28
C GLU A 17 -22.25 16.36 -19.47
N ARG A 18 -23.06 16.86 -20.41
CA ARG A 18 -23.42 16.14 -21.64
C ARG A 18 -22.17 15.80 -22.46
N ASP A 19 -21.30 16.76 -22.71
CA ASP A 19 -20.16 16.58 -23.62
C ASP A 19 -19.09 15.65 -23.01
N VAL A 20 -18.89 15.70 -21.69
CA VAL A 20 -18.05 14.74 -20.96
C VAL A 20 -18.64 13.33 -21.04
N LEU A 21 -19.96 13.17 -20.88
CA LEU A 21 -20.63 11.87 -20.97
C LEU A 21 -20.49 11.26 -22.36
N ILE A 22 -20.82 12.01 -23.42
CA ILE A 22 -20.68 11.58 -24.82
C ILE A 22 -19.23 11.13 -25.08
N GLY A 23 -18.25 11.92 -24.63
CA GLY A 23 -16.83 11.60 -24.72
C GLY A 23 -16.37 10.36 -23.94
N SER A 24 -17.25 9.83 -23.08
CA SER A 24 -16.99 8.75 -22.13
C SER A 24 -17.90 7.54 -22.31
N ASP A 25 -18.66 7.46 -23.42
CA ASP A 25 -19.66 6.41 -23.69
C ASP A 25 -19.11 4.96 -23.61
N ARG A 26 -17.79 4.76 -23.64
CA ARG A 26 -17.11 3.45 -23.47
C ARG A 26 -16.27 3.33 -22.20
N ASP A 27 -16.25 4.37 -21.37
CA ASP A 27 -15.34 4.49 -20.23
C ASP A 27 -16.04 4.23 -18.87
N ASN A 28 -17.35 3.89 -18.86
CA ASN A 28 -18.16 3.54 -17.68
C ASN A 28 -17.90 4.45 -16.46
N LEU A 29 -17.90 5.78 -16.67
CA LEU A 29 -17.58 6.73 -15.60
C LEU A 29 -18.69 6.78 -14.55
N ALA A 30 -18.31 6.70 -13.27
CA ALA A 30 -19.22 6.94 -12.17
C ALA A 30 -19.75 8.39 -12.19
N PRO A 31 -21.00 8.65 -11.76
CA PRO A 31 -21.56 10.00 -11.69
C PRO A 31 -20.71 10.99 -10.86
N SER A 32 -20.06 10.50 -9.81
CA SER A 32 -19.13 11.27 -8.99
C SER A 32 -17.90 11.75 -9.78
N THR A 33 -17.37 10.92 -10.68
CA THR A 33 -16.24 11.28 -11.55
C THR A 33 -16.63 12.36 -12.56
N VAL A 34 -17.81 12.24 -13.16
CA VAL A 34 -18.36 13.25 -14.09
C VAL A 34 -18.53 14.59 -13.37
N ALA A 35 -19.10 14.58 -12.17
CA ALA A 35 -19.26 15.79 -11.35
C ALA A 35 -17.92 16.46 -11.01
N ILE A 36 -16.87 15.67 -10.76
CA ILE A 36 -15.52 16.18 -10.52
C ILE A 36 -14.96 16.84 -11.79
N TYR A 37 -15.06 16.19 -12.94
CA TYR A 37 -14.57 16.75 -14.22
C TYR A 37 -15.26 18.06 -14.56
N VAL A 38 -16.58 18.10 -14.43
CA VAL A 38 -17.37 19.31 -14.69
C VAL A 38 -16.98 20.43 -13.74
N ARG A 39 -16.72 20.13 -12.46
CA ARG A 39 -16.23 21.13 -11.49
C ARG A 39 -14.88 21.73 -11.91
N GLN A 40 -13.95 20.91 -12.39
CA GLN A 40 -12.64 21.40 -12.86
C GLN A 40 -12.80 22.27 -14.12
N LEU A 41 -13.65 21.85 -15.06
CA LEU A 41 -13.92 22.62 -16.28
C LEU A 41 -14.60 23.96 -15.97
N LEU A 42 -15.53 24.01 -15.01
CA LEU A 42 -16.15 25.26 -14.57
C LEU A 42 -15.16 26.21 -13.90
N LYS A 43 -14.19 25.68 -13.15
CA LYS A 43 -13.12 26.52 -12.57
C LYS A 43 -12.18 27.05 -13.65
N LEU A 44 -11.85 26.23 -14.65
CA LEU A 44 -11.06 26.66 -15.81
C LEU A 44 -11.81 27.74 -16.61
N PHE A 45 -13.11 27.57 -16.86
CA PHE A 45 -13.96 28.55 -17.51
C PHE A 45 -13.94 29.90 -16.78
N LYS A 46 -14.17 29.91 -15.46
CA LYS A 46 -14.14 31.16 -14.68
C LYS A 46 -12.82 31.91 -14.86
N SER A 47 -11.71 31.17 -14.89
CA SER A 47 -10.39 31.78 -15.08
C SER A 47 -10.22 32.32 -16.50
N GLY A 48 -10.74 31.64 -17.52
CA GLY A 48 -10.74 32.14 -18.90
C GLY A 48 -11.65 33.34 -19.10
N LEU A 49 -12.77 33.41 -18.37
CA LEU A 49 -13.63 34.59 -18.31
C LEU A 49 -12.87 35.77 -17.68
N ASP A 50 -12.16 35.54 -16.57
CA ASP A 50 -11.44 36.60 -15.87
C ASP A 50 -10.21 37.09 -16.66
N GLU A 51 -9.45 36.19 -17.28
CA GLU A 51 -8.18 36.51 -17.97
C GLU A 51 -8.38 36.96 -19.43
N TYR A 52 -9.34 36.35 -20.14
CA TYR A 52 -9.55 36.56 -21.58
C TYR A 52 -10.94 37.05 -21.95
N SER A 53 -11.85 37.23 -20.97
CA SER A 53 -13.25 37.63 -21.21
C SER A 53 -14.02 36.67 -22.12
N TRP A 54 -13.64 35.39 -22.16
CA TRP A 54 -14.29 34.40 -23.01
C TRP A 54 -15.77 34.21 -22.66
N SER A 55 -16.60 34.19 -23.70
CA SER A 55 -17.99 33.75 -23.58
C SER A 55 -18.07 32.23 -23.34
N HIS A 56 -19.27 31.71 -23.04
CA HIS A 56 -19.47 30.27 -22.91
C HIS A 56 -19.15 29.49 -24.17
N ASP A 57 -19.64 29.97 -25.31
CA ASP A 57 -19.44 29.28 -26.57
C ASP A 57 -17.99 29.45 -27.03
N GLU A 58 -17.36 30.60 -26.76
CA GLU A 58 -15.93 30.77 -27.00
C GLU A 58 -15.08 29.82 -26.14
N PHE A 59 -15.40 29.63 -24.85
CA PHE A 59 -14.68 28.67 -24.01
C PHE A 59 -14.77 27.24 -24.55
N ILE A 60 -15.95 26.82 -24.99
CA ILE A 60 -16.14 25.49 -25.59
C ILE A 60 -15.36 25.39 -26.91
N ASP A 61 -15.41 26.44 -27.73
CA ASP A 61 -14.68 26.50 -29.00
C ASP A 61 -13.17 26.41 -28.77
N ARG A 62 -12.63 27.12 -27.78
CA ARG A 62 -11.21 27.07 -27.38
C ARG A 62 -10.77 25.69 -26.91
N ILE A 63 -11.65 24.91 -26.28
CA ILE A 63 -11.34 23.51 -25.94
C ILE A 63 -11.15 22.69 -27.22
N HIS A 64 -12.01 22.90 -28.22
CA HIS A 64 -12.01 22.16 -29.48
C HIS A 64 -10.96 22.68 -30.48
N TYR A 65 -10.60 23.96 -30.41
CA TYR A 65 -9.71 24.65 -31.33
C TYR A 65 -8.81 25.64 -30.57
N PRO A 66 -7.89 25.13 -29.72
CA PRO A 66 -7.04 25.98 -28.91
C PRO A 66 -6.04 26.75 -29.80
N ARG A 67 -5.73 27.99 -29.43
CA ARG A 67 -4.74 28.79 -30.17
C ARG A 67 -3.35 28.33 -29.78
N MET A 68 -2.65 27.73 -30.73
CA MET A 68 -1.26 27.29 -30.54
C MET A 68 -0.31 28.47 -30.67
N PHE A 69 0.74 28.49 -29.85
CA PHE A 69 1.84 29.44 -29.94
C PHE A 69 3.17 28.78 -29.60
N ASP A 70 4.25 29.41 -30.08
CA ASP A 70 5.59 28.92 -29.84
C ASP A 70 6.06 29.21 -28.42
N ASP A 71 6.48 28.14 -27.76
CA ASP A 71 7.06 28.14 -26.43
C ASP A 71 8.09 27.02 -26.43
N THR A 72 9.34 27.40 -26.70
CA THR A 72 10.43 26.45 -26.89
C THR A 72 10.62 25.55 -25.67
N LYS A 73 10.42 26.09 -24.46
CA LYS A 73 10.55 25.32 -23.22
C LYS A 73 9.48 24.25 -23.14
N PHE A 74 8.22 24.62 -23.39
CA PHE A 74 7.11 23.68 -23.38
C PHE A 74 7.24 22.63 -24.50
N GLN A 75 7.62 23.03 -25.71
CA GLN A 75 7.79 22.11 -26.84
C GLN A 75 8.88 21.07 -26.57
N ASN A 76 10.00 21.49 -25.98
CA ASN A 76 11.08 20.58 -25.59
C ASN A 76 10.60 19.53 -24.58
N GLU A 77 9.76 19.94 -23.63
CA GLU A 77 9.27 19.10 -22.54
C GLU A 77 8.13 18.16 -22.99
N PHE A 78 7.13 18.66 -23.74
CA PHE A 78 5.90 17.92 -24.06
C PHE A 78 5.81 17.41 -25.50
N LYS A 79 6.76 17.81 -26.36
CA LYS A 79 6.81 17.46 -27.79
C LYS A 79 5.57 17.91 -28.59
N VAL A 80 4.94 19.00 -28.17
CA VAL A 80 3.81 19.70 -28.83
C VAL A 80 3.90 21.20 -28.57
N GLN A 81 3.31 22.03 -29.43
CA GLN A 81 3.20 23.48 -29.21
C GLN A 81 2.37 23.79 -27.95
N ASN A 82 2.69 24.90 -27.28
CA ASN A 82 1.86 25.34 -26.16
C ASN A 82 0.57 25.97 -26.71
N SER A 83 -0.45 26.09 -25.86
CA SER A 83 -1.72 26.72 -26.24
C SER A 83 -2.27 27.60 -25.15
N ASP A 84 -3.20 28.48 -25.53
CA ASP A 84 -3.95 29.33 -24.61
C ASP A 84 -4.64 28.50 -23.52
N MET A 85 -5.26 27.38 -23.92
CA MET A 85 -5.89 26.43 -23.00
C MET A 85 -4.91 25.76 -22.04
N ILE A 86 -3.72 25.36 -22.49
CA ILE A 86 -2.72 24.73 -21.62
C ILE A 86 -2.06 25.74 -20.69
N SER A 87 -1.77 26.95 -21.16
CA SER A 87 -1.23 28.02 -20.33
C SER A 87 -2.22 28.42 -19.23
N LEU A 88 -3.50 28.63 -19.58
CA LEU A 88 -4.55 28.90 -18.60
C LEU A 88 -4.70 27.73 -17.62
N LEU A 89 -4.67 26.49 -18.10
CA LEU A 89 -4.72 25.32 -17.23
C LEU A 89 -3.57 25.33 -16.21
N ARG A 90 -2.34 25.61 -16.64
CA ARG A 90 -1.15 25.68 -15.77
C ARG A 90 -1.14 26.86 -14.82
N SER A 91 -1.73 27.99 -15.21
CA SER A 91 -1.84 29.15 -14.32
C SER A 91 -2.77 28.84 -13.13
N VAL A 92 -3.90 28.18 -13.41
CA VAL A 92 -4.99 27.89 -12.46
C VAL A 92 -4.70 26.72 -11.51
N TYR A 93 -3.99 25.69 -11.99
CA TYR A 93 -3.76 24.46 -11.23
C TYR A 93 -2.28 24.25 -10.94
N LYS A 94 -1.92 24.39 -9.67
CA LYS A 94 -0.52 24.26 -9.23
C LYS A 94 -0.08 22.81 -9.01
N SER A 95 -1.00 21.88 -8.71
CA SER A 95 -0.65 20.46 -8.54
C SER A 95 -0.78 19.67 -9.84
N LYS A 96 0.22 18.84 -10.14
CA LYS A 96 0.23 17.96 -11.33
C LYS A 96 -0.95 17.01 -11.36
N GLU A 97 -1.41 16.54 -10.20
CA GLU A 97 -2.59 15.67 -10.12
C GLU A 97 -3.87 16.37 -10.61
N THR A 98 -4.07 17.63 -10.23
CA THR A 98 -5.25 18.39 -10.67
C THR A 98 -5.12 18.80 -12.15
N LEU A 99 -3.89 19.06 -12.62
CA LEU A 99 -3.60 19.27 -14.04
C LEU A 99 -3.97 18.04 -14.88
N ILE A 100 -3.49 16.86 -14.49
CA ILE A 100 -3.79 15.58 -15.14
C ILE A 100 -5.29 15.28 -15.11
N LEU A 101 -5.95 15.54 -13.98
CA LEU A 101 -7.39 15.35 -13.81
C LEU A 101 -8.20 16.21 -14.79
N THR A 102 -7.85 17.49 -14.90
CA THR A 102 -8.53 18.44 -15.79
C THR A 102 -8.21 18.12 -17.26
N LEU A 103 -6.98 17.71 -17.57
CA LEU A 103 -6.61 17.22 -18.90
C LEU A 103 -7.38 15.96 -19.31
N ASN A 104 -7.68 15.05 -18.37
CA ASN A 104 -8.56 13.92 -18.65
C ASN A 104 -9.96 14.41 -19.07
N ALA A 105 -10.50 15.42 -18.39
CA ALA A 105 -11.79 16.01 -18.73
C ALA A 105 -11.77 16.64 -20.15
N LEU A 106 -10.72 17.41 -20.47
CA LEU A 106 -10.53 17.96 -21.83
C LEU A 106 -10.40 16.86 -22.88
N CYS A 107 -9.66 15.79 -22.59
CA CYS A 107 -9.58 14.62 -23.47
C CYS A 107 -10.96 13.99 -23.70
N LYS A 108 -11.83 13.90 -22.68
CA LYS A 108 -13.19 13.38 -22.87
C LYS A 108 -13.97 14.24 -23.86
N MET A 109 -13.93 15.55 -23.69
CA MET A 109 -14.65 16.47 -24.57
C MET A 109 -14.22 16.36 -26.05
N THR A 110 -12.96 15.99 -26.31
CA THR A 110 -12.41 15.94 -27.68
C THR A 110 -12.34 14.54 -28.30
N LYS A 111 -12.37 13.46 -27.51
CA LYS A 111 -12.08 12.08 -27.93
C LYS A 111 -12.82 11.61 -29.18
N ASN A 112 -14.10 11.93 -29.32
CA ASN A 112 -14.94 11.36 -30.38
C ASN A 112 -15.03 12.24 -31.63
N ARG A 113 -14.90 13.57 -31.50
CA ARG A 113 -15.16 14.53 -32.59
C ARG A 113 -13.91 15.28 -33.05
N PHE A 114 -12.91 15.41 -32.19
CA PHE A 114 -11.72 16.25 -32.42
C PHE A 114 -10.44 15.45 -32.17
N LYS A 115 -10.22 14.40 -32.99
CA LYS A 115 -9.13 13.41 -32.79
C LYS A 115 -7.75 14.05 -32.63
N GLN A 116 -7.40 15.02 -33.47
CA GLN A 116 -6.09 15.70 -33.41
C GLN A 116 -5.89 16.43 -32.07
N ILE A 117 -6.95 17.06 -31.56
CA ILE A 117 -6.92 17.81 -30.30
C ILE A 117 -6.99 16.87 -29.08
N PHE A 118 -7.69 15.74 -29.21
CA PHE A 118 -7.57 14.66 -28.25
C PHE A 118 -6.13 14.16 -28.13
N ASP A 119 -5.48 13.87 -29.26
CA ASP A 119 -4.10 13.38 -29.27
C ASP A 119 -3.14 14.43 -28.67
N TYR A 120 -3.38 15.71 -28.94
CA TYR A 120 -2.68 16.84 -28.32
C TYR A 120 -2.78 16.83 -26.79
N TYR A 121 -4.00 16.92 -26.23
CA TYR A 121 -4.19 16.94 -24.77
C TYR A 121 -3.70 15.64 -24.12
N ASN A 122 -3.90 14.50 -24.78
CA ASN A 122 -3.47 13.21 -24.28
C ASN A 122 -1.94 13.09 -24.23
N ARG A 123 -1.21 13.73 -25.15
CA ARG A 123 0.26 13.75 -25.12
C ARG A 123 0.77 14.55 -23.93
N VAL A 124 0.26 15.77 -23.72
CA VAL A 124 0.60 16.59 -22.55
C VAL A 124 0.26 15.84 -21.25
N ARG A 125 -0.92 15.23 -21.19
CA ARG A 125 -1.38 14.43 -20.05
C ARG A 125 -0.47 13.24 -19.76
N LYS A 126 -0.07 12.49 -20.78
CA LYS A 126 0.81 11.32 -20.63
C LYS A 126 2.17 11.75 -20.09
N GLU A 127 2.74 12.83 -20.60
CA GLU A 127 4.05 13.30 -20.14
C GLU A 127 3.99 13.85 -18.71
N LEU A 128 2.96 14.64 -18.37
CA LEU A 128 2.73 15.04 -16.97
C LEU A 128 2.52 13.84 -16.05
N SER A 129 1.85 12.77 -16.54
CA SER A 129 1.67 11.54 -15.78
C SER A 129 2.98 10.78 -15.57
N LYS A 130 3.89 10.77 -16.56
CA LYS A 130 5.24 10.21 -16.40
C LYS A 130 6.04 11.02 -15.39
N GLN A 131 6.08 12.35 -15.54
CA GLN A 131 6.77 13.23 -14.59
C GLN A 131 6.21 13.12 -13.17
N ASN A 132 4.89 13.02 -13.03
CA ASN A 132 4.25 12.84 -11.72
C ASN A 132 4.49 11.44 -11.15
N LYS A 133 4.78 10.43 -11.99
CA LYS A 133 5.25 9.12 -11.53
C LYS A 133 6.72 9.16 -11.12
N SER A 134 7.57 9.88 -11.84
CA SER A 134 8.98 10.06 -11.46
C SER A 134 9.14 10.91 -10.20
N GLU A 135 8.35 11.97 -10.02
CA GLU A 135 8.34 12.73 -8.76
C GLU A 135 7.72 11.94 -7.60
N LYS A 136 6.86 10.95 -7.87
CA LYS A 136 6.42 9.98 -6.86
C LYS A 136 7.52 8.96 -6.49
N LEU A 137 8.61 8.90 -7.27
CA LEU A 137 9.84 8.17 -6.93
C LEU A 137 10.81 9.02 -6.10
N ASP A 138 10.54 10.30 -5.81
CA ASP A 138 11.40 11.14 -4.94
C ASP A 138 11.45 10.68 -3.46
N ASN A 139 10.85 9.52 -3.13
CA ASN A 139 11.07 8.80 -1.88
C ASN A 139 12.08 7.64 -2.03
N GLU A 140 12.88 7.62 -3.09
CA GLU A 140 14.01 6.69 -3.23
C GLU A 140 14.95 6.86 -2.04
N LEU A 141 15.19 5.76 -1.34
CA LEU A 141 16.18 5.69 -0.27
C LEU A 141 17.54 6.06 -0.84
N THR A 142 18.38 6.76 -0.08
CA THR A 142 19.78 6.92 -0.48
C THR A 142 20.42 5.53 -0.63
N PRO A 143 21.47 5.35 -1.45
CA PRO A 143 22.15 4.04 -1.56
C PRO A 143 22.56 3.45 -0.20
N GLU A 144 22.92 4.32 0.76
CA GLU A 144 23.25 3.96 2.14
C GLU A 144 22.03 3.48 2.93
N GLU A 145 20.87 4.10 2.74
CA GLU A 145 19.61 3.66 3.33
C GLU A 145 19.10 2.38 2.67
N GLU A 146 19.21 2.27 1.35
CA GLU A 146 18.80 1.08 0.60
C GLU A 146 19.63 -0.16 0.98
N ALA A 147 20.93 0.01 1.24
CA ALA A 147 21.80 -1.06 1.71
C ALA A 147 21.32 -1.71 3.02
N LYS A 148 20.56 -0.98 3.85
CA LYS A 148 19.97 -1.48 5.10
C LYS A 148 18.85 -2.48 4.85
N TYR A 149 18.19 -2.44 3.68
CA TYR A 149 17.07 -3.30 3.35
C TYR A 149 17.49 -4.60 2.65
N ILE A 150 16.64 -5.61 2.79
CA ILE A 150 16.63 -6.84 1.99
C ILE A 150 15.47 -6.76 0.99
N SER A 151 15.52 -7.58 -0.06
CA SER A 151 14.41 -7.67 -1.01
C SER A 151 13.17 -8.32 -0.36
N TYR A 152 12.00 -8.14 -0.99
CA TYR A 152 10.78 -8.83 -0.57
C TYR A 152 10.94 -10.36 -0.65
N ASP A 153 11.52 -10.87 -1.74
CA ASP A 153 11.73 -12.31 -1.90
C ASP A 153 12.70 -12.86 -0.85
N GLU A 154 13.75 -12.12 -0.52
CA GLU A 154 14.66 -12.44 0.58
C GLU A 154 13.91 -12.48 1.91
N LEU A 155 13.05 -11.49 2.18
CA LEU A 155 12.25 -11.42 3.40
C LEU A 155 11.31 -12.63 3.54
N MET A 156 10.58 -12.97 2.47
CA MET A 156 9.64 -14.10 2.44
C MET A 156 10.35 -15.45 2.50
N ALA A 157 11.58 -15.55 1.99
CA ALA A 157 12.36 -16.79 2.04
C ALA A 157 12.93 -17.10 3.44
N ILE A 158 13.04 -16.12 4.34
CA ILE A 158 13.63 -16.33 5.68
C ILE A 158 12.86 -17.37 6.49
N PRO A 159 11.52 -17.27 6.71
CA PRO A 159 10.78 -18.30 7.43
C PRO A 159 10.93 -19.69 6.79
N VAL A 160 10.95 -19.77 5.46
CA VAL A 160 11.11 -21.04 4.72
C VAL A 160 12.45 -21.69 5.01
N LYS A 161 13.55 -20.93 4.99
CA LYS A 161 14.89 -21.43 5.33
C LYS A 161 14.92 -22.04 6.74
N VAL A 162 14.34 -21.35 7.72
CA VAL A 162 14.34 -21.85 9.10
C VAL A 162 13.46 -23.08 9.26
N LYS A 163 12.30 -23.12 8.59
CA LYS A 163 11.46 -24.34 8.55
C LYS A 163 12.26 -25.54 8.04
N SER A 164 12.99 -25.37 6.94
CA SER A 164 13.84 -26.42 6.37
C SER A 164 14.95 -26.85 7.32
N ASP A 165 15.57 -25.92 8.05
CA ASP A 165 16.59 -26.24 9.06
C ASP A 165 16.02 -27.07 10.22
N ILE A 166 14.83 -26.70 10.73
CA ILE A 166 14.14 -27.47 11.78
C ILE A 166 13.83 -28.88 11.27
N ILE A 167 13.23 -29.00 10.08
CA ILE A 167 12.88 -30.30 9.51
C ILE A 167 14.14 -31.15 9.29
N ARG A 168 15.23 -30.57 8.78
CA ARG A 168 16.49 -31.28 8.58
C ARG A 168 17.07 -31.81 9.89
N GLN A 169 16.95 -31.05 10.98
CA GLN A 169 17.56 -31.40 12.26
C GLN A 169 16.68 -32.32 13.13
N TYR A 170 15.36 -32.21 13.02
CA TYR A 170 14.39 -32.86 13.91
C TYR A 170 13.37 -33.74 13.17
N GLY A 171 13.46 -33.88 11.84
CA GLY A 171 12.59 -34.70 10.99
C GLY A 171 11.26 -34.03 10.63
N ASN A 172 10.70 -33.20 11.52
CA ASN A 172 9.46 -32.48 11.27
C ASN A 172 9.49 -31.08 11.90
N LEU A 173 8.66 -30.17 11.40
CA LEU A 173 8.50 -28.83 11.98
C LEU A 173 7.88 -28.91 13.38
N LEU A 174 6.80 -29.70 13.50
CA LEU A 174 6.09 -29.99 14.74
C LEU A 174 6.21 -31.50 14.99
N ILE A 175 7.09 -31.88 15.91
CA ILE A 175 7.37 -33.30 16.20
C ILE A 175 6.33 -33.87 17.17
N SER A 176 6.16 -35.19 17.14
CA SER A 176 5.24 -35.87 18.07
C SER A 176 5.74 -35.80 19.51
N LYS A 177 4.85 -36.06 20.48
CA LYS A 177 5.25 -36.18 21.89
C LYS A 177 6.33 -37.23 22.10
N GLY A 178 6.19 -38.40 21.46
CA GLY A 178 7.19 -39.47 21.54
C GLY A 178 8.56 -39.02 21.04
N ASP A 179 8.60 -38.37 19.87
CA ASP A 179 9.85 -37.83 19.30
C ASP A 179 10.46 -36.74 20.18
N PHE A 180 9.63 -35.87 20.77
CA PHE A 180 10.09 -34.83 21.68
C PHE A 180 10.67 -35.42 22.98
N ASP A 181 10.03 -36.45 23.53
CA ASP A 181 10.40 -37.08 24.80
C ASP A 181 11.67 -37.94 24.71
N VAL A 182 12.10 -38.34 23.51
CA VAL A 182 13.38 -39.03 23.30
C VAL A 182 14.55 -38.08 23.03
N LEU A 183 14.29 -36.80 22.70
CA LEU A 183 15.36 -35.82 22.51
C LEU A 183 16.14 -35.60 23.81
N HIS A 184 17.46 -35.46 23.68
CA HIS A 184 18.29 -34.98 24.79
C HIS A 184 17.85 -33.58 25.24
N LYS A 185 17.98 -33.27 26.54
CA LYS A 185 17.50 -32.01 27.13
C LYS A 185 17.98 -30.75 26.38
N SER A 186 19.26 -30.70 26.00
CA SER A 186 19.80 -29.58 25.21
C SER A 186 19.11 -29.46 23.84
N LYS A 187 18.88 -30.59 23.16
CA LYS A 187 18.19 -30.62 21.86
C LYS A 187 16.73 -30.21 21.93
N ARG A 188 16.03 -30.53 23.02
CA ARG A 188 14.66 -30.02 23.27
C ARG A 188 14.65 -28.50 23.38
N ASN A 189 15.59 -27.93 24.13
CA ASN A 189 15.68 -26.48 24.29
C ASN A 189 15.98 -25.79 22.96
N ASP A 190 16.93 -26.30 22.19
CA ASP A 190 17.27 -25.78 20.87
C ASP A 190 16.07 -25.86 19.91
N TYR A 191 15.37 -26.99 19.92
CA TYR A 191 14.18 -27.22 19.09
C TYR A 191 13.08 -26.19 19.41
N LEU A 192 12.72 -26.06 20.70
CA LEU A 192 11.68 -25.14 21.12
C LEU A 192 12.04 -23.68 20.82
N LEU A 193 13.32 -23.32 20.97
CA LEU A 193 13.81 -21.99 20.61
C LEU A 193 13.65 -21.77 19.10
N PHE A 194 14.11 -22.69 18.26
CA PHE A 194 13.99 -22.57 16.80
C PHE A 194 12.54 -22.50 16.34
N LEU A 195 11.66 -23.30 16.94
CA LEU A 195 10.23 -23.29 16.65
C LEU A 195 9.59 -21.95 17.03
N PHE A 196 9.85 -21.44 18.24
CA PHE A 196 9.35 -20.13 18.67
C PHE A 196 9.82 -19.02 17.73
N GLU A 197 11.10 -19.01 17.40
CA GLU A 197 11.65 -18.00 16.51
C GLU A 197 11.03 -18.12 15.09
N TYR A 198 10.73 -19.35 14.62
CA TYR A 198 10.11 -19.58 13.31
C TYR A 198 8.69 -19.01 13.27
N ILE A 199 7.84 -19.37 14.24
CA ILE A 199 6.46 -18.87 14.31
C ILE A 199 6.46 -17.35 14.45
N THR A 200 7.33 -16.79 15.30
CA THR A 200 7.48 -15.34 15.48
C THR A 200 7.82 -14.64 14.15
N ARG A 201 8.81 -15.14 13.40
CA ARG A 201 9.16 -14.55 12.08
C ARG A 201 8.03 -14.69 11.08
N TYR A 202 7.44 -15.88 10.99
CA TYR A 202 6.36 -16.16 10.05
C TYR A 202 5.21 -15.17 10.23
N LEU A 203 4.71 -15.00 11.45
CA LEU A 203 3.62 -14.07 11.74
C LEU A 203 4.00 -12.62 11.43
N ASN A 204 5.20 -12.16 11.81
CA ASN A 204 5.60 -10.76 11.56
C ASN A 204 5.87 -10.44 10.07
N VAL A 205 6.26 -11.44 9.27
CA VAL A 205 6.49 -11.26 7.83
C VAL A 205 5.18 -11.32 7.04
N HIS A 206 4.33 -12.30 7.33
CA HIS A 206 3.06 -12.49 6.63
C HIS A 206 1.98 -11.50 7.09
N TYR A 207 2.03 -11.08 8.35
CA TYR A 207 1.12 -10.11 8.96
C TYR A 207 1.96 -9.02 9.63
N PRO A 208 2.50 -8.04 8.86
CA PRO A 208 3.39 -7.00 9.36
C PRO A 208 2.65 -5.89 10.16
N LEU A 209 1.91 -6.35 11.15
CA LEU A 209 1.16 -5.55 12.11
C LEU A 209 2.14 -4.99 13.13
N ARG A 210 1.90 -3.75 13.60
CA ARG A 210 2.62 -3.21 14.77
C ARG A 210 2.05 -3.82 16.05
N LEU A 211 2.07 -5.14 16.13
CA LEU A 211 1.46 -5.96 17.16
C LEU A 211 2.54 -6.75 17.89
N VAL A 212 2.40 -6.81 19.21
CA VAL A 212 3.22 -7.69 20.04
C VAL A 212 2.51 -9.04 20.11
N TRP A 213 2.77 -9.92 19.14
CA TRP A 213 2.09 -11.21 19.01
C TRP A 213 1.99 -12.05 20.30
N PRO A 214 3.00 -12.07 21.19
CA PRO A 214 2.88 -12.79 22.45
C PRO A 214 1.85 -12.24 23.45
N THR A 215 1.31 -11.04 23.26
CA THR A 215 0.25 -10.50 24.13
C THR A 215 -1.16 -10.88 23.67
N VAL A 216 -1.31 -11.48 22.49
CA VAL A 216 -2.62 -11.87 21.96
C VAL A 216 -3.18 -13.03 22.79
N ARG A 217 -4.36 -12.83 23.38
CA ARG A 217 -5.11 -13.85 24.12
C ARG A 217 -5.74 -14.87 23.18
N LEU A 218 -5.93 -16.10 23.64
CA LEU A 218 -6.69 -17.11 22.90
C LEU A 218 -8.19 -17.07 23.20
N GLU A 219 -8.56 -16.45 24.32
CA GLU A 219 -9.94 -16.25 24.74
C GLU A 219 -10.27 -14.76 24.82
N PRO A 220 -11.54 -14.38 24.61
CA PRO A 220 -11.96 -12.99 24.73
C PRO A 220 -11.73 -12.47 26.15
N VAL A 221 -11.03 -11.35 26.25
CA VAL A 221 -10.85 -10.60 27.51
C VAL A 221 -11.09 -9.13 27.18
N GLU A 222 -11.91 -8.47 28.00
CA GLU A 222 -12.27 -7.07 27.77
C GLU A 222 -11.01 -6.17 27.76
N GLY A 223 -10.91 -5.32 26.72
CA GLY A 223 -9.75 -4.44 26.51
C GLY A 223 -8.49 -5.13 25.97
N GLU A 224 -8.45 -6.45 25.86
CA GLU A 224 -7.25 -7.18 25.42
C GLU A 224 -7.42 -7.71 23.99
N ASN A 225 -6.33 -7.77 23.22
CA ASN A 225 -6.37 -8.36 21.88
C ASN A 225 -6.52 -9.88 21.97
N TYR A 226 -7.37 -10.50 21.15
CA TYR A 226 -7.61 -11.94 21.19
C TYR A 226 -7.82 -12.57 19.80
N LEU A 227 -7.57 -13.88 19.70
CA LEU A 227 -7.75 -14.66 18.48
C LEU A 227 -8.92 -15.64 18.64
N GLN A 228 -9.89 -15.62 17.73
CA GLN A 228 -11.01 -16.57 17.73
C GLN A 228 -11.33 -17.04 16.30
N GLY A 229 -11.27 -18.35 16.09
CA GLY A 229 -11.41 -18.93 14.74
C GLY A 229 -10.30 -18.44 13.82
N ASN A 230 -10.65 -17.85 12.69
CA ASN A 230 -9.70 -17.20 11.77
C ASN A 230 -9.58 -15.69 12.02
N ASN A 231 -10.29 -15.15 13.01
CA ASN A 231 -10.36 -13.70 13.23
C ASN A 231 -9.47 -13.29 14.41
N LEU A 232 -8.54 -12.38 14.13
CA LEU A 232 -7.74 -11.68 15.14
C LEU A 232 -8.42 -10.35 15.48
N TYR A 233 -8.89 -10.25 16.72
CA TYR A 233 -9.55 -9.07 17.28
C TYR A 233 -8.50 -8.20 17.98
N LEU A 234 -8.38 -6.97 17.51
CA LEU A 234 -7.45 -5.97 18.04
C LEU A 234 -8.27 -4.84 18.67
N ASN A 235 -8.48 -4.90 19.98
CA ASN A 235 -9.38 -4.00 20.70
C ASN A 235 -8.79 -2.58 20.84
N ASP A 236 -7.50 -2.49 21.14
CA ASP A 236 -6.78 -1.23 21.34
C ASP A 236 -5.85 -0.87 20.17
N PHE A 237 -6.32 -1.09 18.94
CA PHE A 237 -5.51 -0.73 17.79
C PHE A 237 -5.44 0.79 17.60
N LYS A 238 -4.22 1.31 17.44
CA LYS A 238 -3.97 2.73 17.15
C LYS A 238 -2.96 2.91 16.03
N ASN A 239 -3.34 3.67 15.01
CA ASN A 239 -2.44 4.23 14.02
C ASN A 239 -2.75 5.74 13.82
N VAL A 240 -2.10 6.38 12.83
CA VAL A 240 -2.25 7.83 12.57
C VAL A 240 -3.68 8.25 12.16
N ARG A 241 -4.54 7.31 11.72
CA ARG A 241 -5.88 7.57 11.16
C ARG A 241 -7.03 6.73 11.75
N LEU A 242 -6.72 5.64 12.42
CA LEU A 242 -7.65 4.66 12.98
C LEU A 242 -7.30 4.44 14.45
N MET A 243 -8.32 4.53 15.28
CA MET A 243 -8.25 4.21 16.71
C MET A 243 -9.45 3.33 17.05
N GLY A 244 -9.20 2.31 17.87
CA GLY A 244 -10.23 1.42 18.40
C GLY A 244 -10.26 0.04 17.71
N PRO A 245 -11.33 -0.74 17.96
CA PRO A 245 -11.39 -2.14 17.61
C PRO A 245 -11.20 -2.40 16.12
N GLN A 246 -10.38 -3.40 15.77
CA GLN A 246 -10.18 -3.91 14.42
C GLN A 246 -10.29 -5.42 14.40
N VAL A 247 -10.73 -5.98 13.28
CA VAL A 247 -10.76 -7.43 13.06
C VAL A 247 -9.94 -7.74 11.81
N ILE A 248 -8.97 -8.63 11.95
CA ILE A 248 -8.13 -9.12 10.86
C ILE A 248 -8.48 -10.58 10.59
N ASP A 249 -8.83 -10.87 9.35
CA ASP A 249 -9.00 -12.23 8.87
C ASP A 249 -7.62 -12.85 8.58
N ILE A 250 -7.31 -13.96 9.25
CA ILE A 250 -6.11 -14.76 9.07
C ILE A 250 -6.43 -15.89 8.09
N ASP A 251 -5.64 -15.98 7.03
CA ASP A 251 -5.79 -17.02 6.02
C ASP A 251 -5.71 -18.43 6.61
N SER A 252 -6.43 -19.37 5.98
CA SER A 252 -6.58 -20.74 6.47
C SER A 252 -5.25 -21.47 6.65
N SER A 253 -4.22 -21.18 5.85
CA SER A 253 -2.91 -21.85 5.94
C SER A 253 -2.13 -21.37 7.15
N THR A 254 -2.11 -20.06 7.42
CA THR A 254 -1.53 -19.48 8.63
C THR A 254 -2.29 -19.97 9.86
N MET A 255 -3.61 -20.02 9.78
CA MET A 255 -4.43 -20.49 10.90
C MET A 255 -4.19 -21.97 11.20
N GLN A 256 -4.02 -22.81 10.17
CA GLN A 256 -3.64 -24.21 10.36
C GLN A 256 -2.29 -24.33 11.06
N LEU A 257 -1.29 -23.52 10.66
CA LEU A 257 0.02 -23.51 11.34
C LEU A 257 -0.11 -23.13 12.81
N ILE A 258 -0.87 -22.07 13.13
CA ILE A 258 -1.09 -21.66 14.52
C ILE A 258 -1.78 -22.78 15.30
N LYS A 259 -2.84 -23.39 14.77
CA LYS A 259 -3.55 -24.49 15.44
C LYS A 259 -2.62 -25.65 15.77
N GLN A 260 -1.80 -26.08 14.81
CA GLN A 260 -0.85 -27.16 15.02
C GLN A 260 0.23 -26.78 16.05
N TYR A 261 0.70 -25.52 16.04
CA TYR A 261 1.64 -25.02 17.03
C TYR A 261 1.03 -25.03 18.44
N LEU A 262 -0.20 -24.53 18.61
CA LEU A 262 -0.89 -24.54 19.89
C LEU A 262 -1.12 -25.99 20.39
N GLN A 263 -1.51 -26.91 19.50
CA GLN A 263 -1.63 -28.33 19.82
C GLN A 263 -0.29 -28.95 20.24
N PHE A 264 0.82 -28.56 19.61
CA PHE A 264 2.15 -28.98 20.02
C PHE A 264 2.54 -28.45 21.42
N LEU A 265 2.04 -27.28 21.82
CA LEU A 265 2.25 -26.79 23.18
C LEU A 265 1.37 -27.51 24.21
N THR A 266 0.16 -27.94 23.84
CA THR A 266 -0.74 -28.66 24.77
C THR A 266 -0.33 -30.12 24.93
N ASP A 267 -0.17 -30.90 23.86
CA ASP A 267 -0.09 -32.36 24.01
C ASP A 267 1.36 -32.82 24.30
N PRO A 268 2.37 -32.43 23.51
CA PRO A 268 3.78 -32.65 23.82
C PRO A 268 4.29 -31.96 25.09
N LEU A 269 3.94 -30.68 25.32
CA LEU A 269 4.52 -29.90 26.43
C LEU A 269 3.62 -29.77 27.67
N GLY A 270 2.35 -30.18 27.60
CA GLY A 270 1.42 -30.10 28.72
C GLY A 270 1.10 -28.68 29.18
N GLN A 271 1.20 -27.67 28.30
CA GLN A 271 0.99 -26.28 28.69
C GLN A 271 -0.49 -25.89 28.63
N THR A 272 -0.92 -25.07 29.59
CA THR A 272 -2.23 -24.40 29.55
C THR A 272 -2.08 -23.05 28.87
N LEU A 273 -2.71 -22.87 27.71
CA LEU A 273 -2.45 -21.72 26.84
C LEU A 273 -3.46 -20.61 27.08
N ALA A 274 -3.01 -19.47 27.62
CA ALA A 274 -3.83 -18.25 27.66
C ALA A 274 -3.49 -17.25 26.53
N LYS A 275 -2.31 -17.40 25.90
CA LYS A 275 -1.75 -16.49 24.89
C LYS A 275 -1.21 -17.24 23.68
N LEU A 276 -1.18 -16.52 22.55
CA LEU A 276 -0.85 -17.06 21.23
C LEU A 276 0.60 -17.53 21.09
N LEU A 277 1.58 -16.77 21.60
CA LEU A 277 2.99 -17.15 21.51
C LEU A 277 3.59 -17.38 22.89
N TRP A 278 4.30 -18.50 23.01
CA TRP A 278 5.04 -18.90 24.20
C TRP A 278 6.53 -18.84 23.93
N ARG A 279 7.31 -18.33 24.87
CA ARG A 279 8.78 -18.29 24.76
C ARG A 279 9.41 -19.48 25.45
N VAL A 280 10.65 -19.77 25.04
CA VAL A 280 11.56 -20.59 25.84
C VAL A 280 12.45 -19.65 26.63
N TYR A 281 12.38 -19.71 27.96
CA TYR A 281 13.31 -18.99 28.83
C TYR A 281 13.96 -19.98 29.79
N ASN A 282 15.30 -19.95 29.87
CA ASN A 282 16.09 -20.89 30.68
C ASN A 282 15.70 -22.37 30.51
N GLY A 283 15.38 -22.76 29.27
CA GLY A 283 15.03 -24.15 28.94
C GLY A 283 13.65 -24.61 29.43
N ARG A 284 12.72 -23.67 29.67
CA ARG A 284 11.31 -23.98 29.93
C ARG A 284 10.41 -23.18 28.98
N ALA A 285 9.39 -23.83 28.44
CA ALA A 285 8.29 -23.15 27.79
C ALA A 285 7.54 -22.34 28.84
N GLY A 286 7.24 -21.08 28.54
CA GLY A 286 6.51 -20.18 29.43
C GLY A 286 5.90 -19.03 28.66
N GLU A 287 4.91 -18.39 29.25
CA GLU A 287 4.36 -17.16 28.67
C GLU A 287 5.46 -16.10 28.50
N TYR A 288 5.38 -15.37 27.39
CA TYR A 288 6.24 -14.21 27.21
C TYR A 288 5.76 -13.08 28.12
N ASP A 289 6.53 -12.82 29.18
CA ASP A 289 6.34 -11.62 29.97
C ASP A 289 6.96 -10.42 29.25
N TYR A 290 6.10 -9.53 28.73
CA TYR A 290 6.48 -8.29 28.07
C TYR A 290 6.61 -7.11 29.05
N THR A 291 6.15 -7.28 30.29
CA THR A 291 6.09 -6.20 31.31
C THR A 291 7.39 -6.04 32.08
N SER A 292 8.26 -7.05 32.06
CA SER A 292 9.58 -6.95 32.70
C SER A 292 10.59 -6.22 31.80
N ASN A 293 11.00 -5.03 32.22
CA ASN A 293 12.11 -4.23 31.66
C ASN A 293 13.47 -4.99 31.58
N LYS A 294 13.56 -6.20 32.15
CA LYS A 294 14.77 -7.05 32.17
C LYS A 294 14.94 -7.88 30.89
N THR A 295 13.86 -8.21 30.19
CA THR A 295 13.94 -8.87 28.88
C THR A 295 13.71 -7.80 27.82
N GLY A 296 14.80 -7.25 27.27
CA GLY A 296 14.76 -6.25 26.20
C GLY A 296 13.60 -6.53 25.22
N GLY A 297 12.71 -5.54 25.08
CA GLY A 297 11.33 -5.76 24.62
C GLY A 297 11.21 -6.47 23.26
N PHE A 298 9.99 -6.90 22.93
CA PHE A 298 9.68 -7.71 21.74
C PHE A 298 10.35 -7.23 20.44
N SER A 299 10.43 -5.91 20.23
CA SER A 299 11.13 -5.33 19.07
C SER A 299 12.62 -5.70 19.00
N GLN A 300 13.33 -5.70 20.13
CA GLN A 300 14.75 -6.07 20.16
C GLN A 300 14.91 -7.58 19.90
N MET A 301 14.02 -8.39 20.48
CA MET A 301 14.01 -9.83 20.26
C MET A 301 13.78 -10.16 18.78
N LEU A 302 12.79 -9.52 18.14
CA LEU A 302 12.53 -9.64 16.71
C LEU A 302 13.78 -9.27 15.89
N SER A 303 14.42 -8.14 16.21
CA SER A 303 15.63 -7.72 15.49
C SER A 303 16.79 -8.70 15.65
N ARG A 304 17.04 -9.23 16.86
CA ARG A 304 18.08 -10.27 17.09
C ARG A 304 17.79 -11.53 16.29
N ILE A 305 16.52 -11.94 16.25
CA ILE A 305 16.06 -13.07 15.47
C ILE A 305 16.41 -12.89 13.98
N PHE A 306 16.19 -11.71 13.40
CA PHE A 306 16.55 -11.49 11.99
C PHE A 306 18.06 -11.50 11.76
N VAL A 307 18.84 -10.82 12.62
CA VAL A 307 20.31 -10.80 12.54
C VAL A 307 20.89 -12.22 12.53
N LYS A 308 20.37 -13.12 13.36
CA LYS A 308 20.81 -14.52 13.43
C LYS A 308 20.72 -15.26 12.10
N TYR A 309 19.71 -14.98 11.26
CA TYR A 309 19.46 -15.75 10.03
C TYR A 309 19.78 -15.01 8.73
N ASN A 310 19.80 -13.67 8.72
CA ASN A 310 20.07 -12.89 7.51
C ASN A 310 21.27 -11.93 7.65
N LYS A 311 21.93 -11.90 8.82
CA LYS A 311 23.06 -11.00 9.15
C LYS A 311 22.75 -9.50 9.02
N LYS A 312 21.48 -9.12 8.91
CA LYS A 312 20.98 -7.74 8.82
C LYS A 312 19.97 -7.45 9.93
N LEU A 313 20.08 -6.26 10.50
CA LEU A 313 19.13 -5.80 11.50
C LEU A 313 17.79 -5.49 10.81
N MET A 314 16.71 -6.15 11.25
CA MET A 314 15.36 -5.84 10.78
C MET A 314 14.50 -5.34 11.93
N SER A 315 13.89 -4.17 11.75
CA SER A 315 12.83 -3.67 12.62
C SER A 315 11.46 -3.95 12.02
N MET A 316 10.41 -3.89 12.85
CA MET A 316 9.03 -4.02 12.35
C MET A 316 8.68 -2.98 11.29
N ASN A 317 9.23 -1.76 11.40
CA ASN A 317 9.04 -0.73 10.38
C ASN A 317 9.72 -1.12 9.06
N MET A 318 10.91 -1.71 9.08
CA MET A 318 11.60 -2.13 7.87
C MET A 318 10.87 -3.27 7.16
N ILE A 319 10.42 -4.28 7.92
CA ILE A 319 9.61 -5.39 7.40
C ILE A 319 8.36 -4.85 6.71
N ARG A 320 7.65 -3.93 7.38
CA ARG A 320 6.46 -3.29 6.82
C ARG A 320 6.78 -2.49 5.56
N ASN A 321 7.84 -1.68 5.55
CA ASN A 321 8.24 -0.92 4.36
C ASN A 321 8.45 -1.84 3.15
N ILE A 322 9.12 -2.99 3.34
CA ILE A 322 9.39 -3.96 2.26
C ILE A 322 8.08 -4.55 1.72
N VAL A 323 7.21 -5.06 2.61
CA VAL A 323 5.95 -5.71 2.21
C VAL A 323 5.02 -4.71 1.51
N GLU A 324 4.89 -3.50 2.05
CA GLU A 324 4.05 -2.44 1.49
C GLU A 324 4.59 -1.90 0.17
N SER A 325 5.91 -1.71 0.05
CA SER A 325 6.56 -1.31 -1.21
C SER A 325 6.23 -2.33 -2.30
N ASN A 326 6.41 -3.62 -1.99
CA ASN A 326 6.16 -4.69 -2.95
C ASN A 326 4.69 -4.71 -3.42
N LEU A 327 3.77 -4.58 -2.46
CA LEU A 327 2.33 -4.52 -2.72
C LEU A 327 1.99 -3.36 -3.66
N ILE A 328 2.43 -2.15 -3.36
CA ILE A 328 2.14 -0.93 -4.13
C ILE A 328 2.73 -1.02 -5.55
N GLN A 329 3.92 -1.59 -5.69
CA GLN A 329 4.62 -1.73 -6.95
C GLN A 329 4.19 -2.96 -7.77
N SER A 330 3.31 -3.80 -7.23
CA SER A 330 2.82 -4.98 -7.95
C SER A 330 1.99 -4.58 -9.18
N PRO A 331 2.09 -5.32 -10.30
CA PRO A 331 1.28 -5.06 -11.50
C PRO A 331 -0.22 -5.04 -11.19
N GLN A 332 -0.67 -5.95 -10.32
CA GLN A 332 -2.06 -6.06 -9.90
C GLN A 332 -2.53 -4.81 -9.15
N TYR A 333 -1.68 -4.24 -8.29
CA TYR A 333 -2.03 -3.00 -7.58
C TYR A 333 -2.25 -1.84 -8.54
N SER A 334 -1.49 -1.76 -9.64
CA SER A 334 -1.66 -0.69 -10.63
C SER A 334 -3.03 -0.71 -11.33
N THR A 335 -3.64 -1.89 -11.47
CA THR A 335 -4.93 -2.09 -12.15
C THR A 335 -6.14 -2.05 -11.20
N MET A 336 -5.91 -2.07 -9.88
CA MET A 336 -6.98 -2.02 -8.87
C MET A 336 -7.67 -0.65 -8.80
N THR A 337 -8.97 -0.68 -8.53
CA THR A 337 -9.75 0.52 -8.19
C THR A 337 -9.29 1.12 -6.86
N ASN A 338 -9.55 2.41 -6.62
CA ASN A 338 -9.22 3.04 -5.35
C ASN A 338 -9.92 2.38 -4.14
N ARG A 339 -11.14 1.84 -4.35
CA ARG A 339 -11.84 1.06 -3.32
C ARG A 339 -11.07 -0.22 -3.01
N ALA A 340 -10.73 -1.02 -4.02
CA ALA A 340 -9.96 -2.25 -3.84
C ALA A 340 -8.59 -2.00 -3.18
N LYS A 341 -7.90 -0.91 -3.54
CA LYS A 341 -6.66 -0.49 -2.87
C LYS A 341 -6.90 -0.17 -1.40
N ASN A 342 -7.97 0.56 -1.09
CA ASN A 342 -8.31 0.87 0.30
C ASN A 342 -8.65 -0.38 1.10
N ASP A 343 -9.39 -1.33 0.53
CA ASP A 343 -9.71 -2.60 1.18
C ASP A 343 -8.44 -3.44 1.44
N LEU A 344 -7.50 -3.44 0.49
CA LEU A 344 -6.22 -4.13 0.61
C LEU A 344 -5.34 -3.51 1.72
N HIS A 345 -5.20 -2.19 1.75
CA HIS A 345 -4.44 -1.52 2.81
C HIS A 345 -5.16 -1.53 4.17
N ALA A 346 -6.50 -1.65 4.18
CA ALA A 346 -7.27 -1.86 5.40
C ALA A 346 -6.89 -3.18 6.08
N LYS A 347 -6.58 -4.25 5.32
CA LYS A 347 -6.05 -5.50 5.89
C LYS A 347 -4.69 -5.32 6.58
N LEU A 348 -3.91 -4.35 6.13
CA LEU A 348 -2.63 -3.94 6.74
C LEU A 348 -2.82 -2.78 7.73
N LEU A 349 -4.08 -2.51 8.11
CA LEU A 349 -4.51 -1.50 9.06
C LEU A 349 -3.89 -0.12 8.80
N HIS A 350 -4.00 0.40 7.58
CA HIS A 350 -3.71 1.80 7.24
C HIS A 350 -4.37 2.18 5.91
N SER A 351 -4.36 3.48 5.56
CA SER A 351 -4.94 3.93 4.28
C SER A 351 -3.92 3.86 3.13
N SER A 352 -4.40 3.61 1.92
CA SER A 352 -3.59 3.63 0.68
C SER A 352 -2.81 4.94 0.48
N TYR A 353 -3.37 6.08 0.88
CA TYR A 353 -2.69 7.38 0.80
C TYR A 353 -1.44 7.46 1.69
N ALA A 354 -1.57 7.03 2.96
CA ALA A 354 -0.42 6.96 3.87
C ALA A 354 0.62 5.94 3.39
N ALA A 355 0.17 4.84 2.79
CA ALA A 355 1.06 3.83 2.23
C ALA A 355 1.90 4.36 1.06
N ASN A 356 1.25 5.04 0.12
CA ASN A 356 1.93 5.60 -1.05
C ASN A 356 2.93 6.71 -0.70
N ILE A 357 2.72 7.43 0.40
CA ILE A 357 3.65 8.50 0.85
C ILE A 357 4.78 7.94 1.72
N SER A 358 4.47 7.01 2.63
CA SER A 358 5.43 6.56 3.64
C SER A 358 6.18 5.29 3.24
N TYR A 359 5.60 4.45 2.38
CA TYR A 359 6.09 3.11 2.12
C TYR A 359 6.48 2.85 0.67
N ASN A 360 6.13 3.67 -0.31
CA ASN A 360 6.64 3.50 -1.69
C ASN A 360 8.09 4.03 -1.82
N LYS A 361 9.02 3.42 -1.08
CA LYS A 361 10.42 3.88 -0.94
C LYS A 361 11.47 2.87 -1.41
N ILE A 362 11.12 1.59 -1.44
CA ILE A 362 12.06 0.51 -1.75
C ILE A 362 11.73 0.00 -3.14
N SER A 363 12.67 0.09 -4.08
CA SER A 363 12.50 -0.51 -5.40
C SER A 363 12.40 -2.03 -5.29
N ASN A 364 11.39 -2.63 -5.94
CA ASN A 364 11.29 -4.07 -6.09
C ASN A 364 12.48 -4.57 -6.93
N ARG A 365 13.50 -5.10 -6.25
CA ARG A 365 14.72 -5.68 -6.85
C ARG A 365 14.47 -6.84 -7.83
N SER A 366 13.23 -7.30 -7.99
CA SER A 366 12.86 -8.42 -8.86
C SER A 366 12.64 -8.05 -10.34
N LYS A 367 12.91 -6.81 -10.76
CA LYS A 367 12.77 -6.40 -12.18
C LYS A 367 14.06 -6.06 -12.91
N ASP A 368 15.16 -5.86 -12.20
CA ASP A 368 16.44 -5.47 -12.80
C ASP A 368 17.56 -6.47 -12.51
N ALA A 369 17.25 -7.77 -12.54
CA ALA A 369 18.29 -8.72 -12.91
C ALA A 369 18.51 -8.55 -14.43
N PRO A 370 19.66 -8.05 -14.90
CA PRO A 370 19.98 -8.22 -16.30
C PRO A 370 20.00 -9.73 -16.56
N LEU A 371 19.19 -10.16 -17.52
CA LEU A 371 19.47 -11.41 -18.20
C LEU A 371 20.78 -11.15 -18.95
N ASP A 372 21.89 -11.59 -18.38
CA ASP A 372 23.15 -11.70 -19.09
C ASP A 372 22.92 -12.63 -20.29
N PHE A 373 22.99 -12.06 -21.49
CA PHE A 373 23.44 -12.74 -22.69
C PHE A 373 24.74 -12.09 -23.15
#